data_AF-A0A2U3QXV2-F1
#
_entry.id   AF-A0A2U3QXV2-F1
#
_cell.length_a   1.000
_cell.length_b   1.000
_cell.length_c   1.000
_cell.angle_alpha   90.00
_cell.angle_beta   90.00
_cell.angle_gamma   90.00
#
_symmetry.space_group_name_H-M   'P 1'
#
loop_
_entity.id
_entity.type
_entity.pdbx_description
1 polymer ?
#
loop_
_entity_poly.entity_id
_entity_poly.type
_entity_poly.pdbx_seq_one_letter_code
_entity_poly.pdbx_strand_id
1 'polypeptide(L)'
;MFMILISHLSTVDASPTGFLWYNDKHGHELDDSTSKLMRRAHDHRIEELKEQFNLAQRIALDNPTLENVITAQRLQKQIMEKAHKFATMWQQLLYLIIN
;
A
#
# COMPACT_ATOMS: atom_id res chain seq x y z
N MET A 1 -19.63 24.74 23.53
CA MET A 1 -18.59 23.92 24.18
C MET A 1 -19.28 22.63 24.62
N PHE A 2 -19.25 21.59 23.80
CA PHE A 2 -20.01 20.35 24.00
C PHE A 2 -19.05 19.22 24.39
N MET A 3 -19.10 18.78 25.65
CA MET A 3 -18.55 17.50 26.08
C MET A 3 -19.71 16.55 26.30
N ILE A 4 -19.87 15.56 25.42
CA ILE A 4 -20.73 14.40 25.70
C ILE A 4 -19.82 13.22 26.02
N LEU A 5 -19.88 12.84 27.30
CA LEU A 5 -19.38 11.63 27.90
C LEU A 5 -20.14 10.44 27.30
N ILE A 6 -19.46 9.53 26.62
CA ILE A 6 -20.03 8.22 26.24
C ILE A 6 -19.12 7.15 26.85
N SER A 7 -19.45 6.78 28.08
CA SER A 7 -19.02 5.52 28.68
C SER A 7 -19.99 4.42 28.21
N HIS A 8 -19.42 3.31 27.75
CA HIS A 8 -20.06 2.04 27.39
C HIS A 8 -20.75 1.94 26.02
N LEU A 9 -19.96 1.62 25.01
CA LEU A 9 -20.37 0.67 23.99
C LEU A 9 -19.30 -0.43 23.95
N SER A 10 -19.66 -1.66 24.32
CA SER A 10 -18.80 -2.82 24.15
C SER A 10 -18.64 -3.09 22.66
N THR A 11 -17.68 -2.41 22.04
CA THR A 11 -17.27 -2.69 20.68
C THR A 11 -16.28 -3.84 20.76
N VAL A 12 -16.64 -4.97 20.15
CA VAL A 12 -15.70 -6.01 19.73
C VAL A 12 -14.45 -5.32 19.18
N ASP A 13 -13.30 -5.74 19.70
CA ASP A 13 -11.98 -5.15 19.61
C ASP A 13 -11.39 -5.22 18.18
N ALA A 14 -12.12 -4.70 17.19
CA ALA A 14 -11.64 -4.53 15.84
C ALA A 14 -11.04 -3.13 15.72
N SER A 15 -9.82 -2.98 16.27
CA SER A 15 -8.94 -1.85 15.93
C SER A 15 -8.98 -1.66 14.41
N PRO A 16 -9.22 -0.43 13.90
CA PRO A 16 -9.24 -0.20 12.47
C PRO A 16 -7.89 -0.64 11.92
N THR A 17 -7.90 -1.63 11.02
CA THR A 17 -6.71 -2.13 10.32
C THR A 17 -6.24 -1.06 9.33
N GLY A 18 -5.77 0.08 9.84
CA GLY A 18 -5.21 1.19 9.09
C GLY A 18 -3.71 1.02 8.87
N PHE A 19 -3.22 1.54 7.74
CA PHE A 19 -1.84 1.88 7.33
C PHE A 19 -0.69 0.84 7.50
N LEU A 20 -0.89 -0.25 8.24
CA LEU A 20 0.14 -1.22 8.63
C LEU A 20 0.10 -2.53 7.82
N TRP A 21 -0.69 -2.59 6.75
CA TRP A 21 -0.83 -3.79 5.90
C TRP A 21 0.49 -4.25 5.23
N TYR A 22 1.54 -3.42 5.24
CA TYR A 22 2.87 -3.80 4.72
C TYR A 22 3.64 -4.76 5.65
N ASN A 23 3.30 -4.84 6.94
CA ASN A 23 4.07 -5.61 7.92
C ASN A 23 3.41 -6.91 8.39
N ASP A 24 2.16 -7.17 8.03
CA ASP A 24 1.47 -8.33 8.55
C ASP A 24 1.72 -9.58 7.69
N LYS A 25 2.58 -10.46 8.18
CA LYS A 25 2.74 -11.80 7.62
C LYS A 25 1.56 -12.64 8.07
N HIS A 26 0.40 -12.42 7.46
CA HIS A 26 -0.79 -13.22 7.72
C HIS A 26 -0.61 -14.65 7.21
N GLY A 27 -0.13 -15.51 8.10
CA GLY A 27 -0.38 -16.94 8.04
C GLY A 27 -1.83 -17.21 8.41
N HIS A 28 -2.71 -17.29 7.41
CA HIS A 28 -3.90 -18.11 7.54
C HIS A 28 -4.30 -18.68 6.18
N GLU A 29 -4.35 -20.00 6.13
CA GLU A 29 -4.77 -20.78 4.97
C GLU A 29 -6.27 -20.61 4.74
N LEU A 30 -6.64 -20.18 3.54
CA LEU A 30 -7.88 -20.58 2.87
C LEU A 30 -7.49 -21.14 1.50
N ASP A 31 -7.99 -22.32 1.20
CA ASP A 31 -7.76 -23.05 -0.05
C ASP A 31 -8.52 -22.37 -1.19
N ASP A 32 -7.79 -21.53 -1.93
CA ASP A 32 -8.06 -21.25 -3.32
C ASP A 32 -6.71 -21.02 -4.00
N SER A 33 -6.19 -22.10 -4.56
CA SER A 33 -4.83 -22.17 -5.11
C SER A 33 -4.57 -21.10 -6.18
N THR A 34 -5.60 -20.65 -6.89
CA THR A 34 -5.52 -19.60 -7.90
C THR A 34 -5.36 -18.21 -7.27
N SER A 35 -6.18 -17.86 -6.28
CA SER A 35 -6.06 -16.56 -5.59
C SER A 35 -4.78 -16.43 -4.78
N LYS A 36 -4.27 -17.51 -4.16
CA LYS A 36 -2.94 -17.53 -3.52
C LYS A 36 -1.82 -17.27 -4.53
N LEU A 37 -1.87 -17.88 -5.71
CA LEU A 37 -0.86 -17.69 -6.76
C LEU A 37 -0.89 -16.26 -7.32
N MET A 38 -2.09 -15.72 -7.56
CA MET A 38 -2.26 -14.33 -8.02
C MET A 38 -1.81 -13.32 -6.97
N ARG A 39 -2.09 -13.57 -5.67
CA ARG A 39 -1.62 -12.72 -4.57
C ARG A 39 -0.10 -12.72 -4.48
N ARG A 40 0.53 -13.90 -4.48
CA ARG A 40 2.01 -14.03 -4.50
C ARG A 40 2.64 -13.33 -5.70
N ALA A 41 2.04 -13.43 -6.88
CA ALA A 41 2.51 -12.74 -8.07
C ALA A 41 2.35 -11.21 -7.96
N HIS A 42 1.27 -10.72 -7.33
CA HIS A 42 1.09 -9.29 -7.06
C HIS A 42 2.10 -8.76 -6.06
N ASP A 43 2.29 -9.47 -4.94
CA ASP A 43 3.25 -9.11 -3.90
C ASP A 43 4.68 -9.06 -4.47
N HIS A 44 5.03 -10.06 -5.30
CA HIS A 44 6.32 -10.11 -5.98
C HIS A 44 6.54 -8.90 -6.91
N ARG A 45 5.54 -8.51 -7.71
CA ARG A 45 5.63 -7.34 -8.60
C ARG A 45 5.74 -6.02 -7.84
N ILE A 46 5.13 -5.91 -6.66
CA ILE A 46 5.24 -4.71 -5.82
C ILE A 46 6.65 -4.61 -5.23
N GLU A 47 7.20 -5.72 -4.75
CA GLU A 47 8.54 -5.74 -4.18
C GLU A 47 9.61 -5.49 -5.25
N GLU A 48 9.46 -6.12 -6.43
CA GLU A 48 10.34 -5.87 -7.58
C GLU A 48 10.35 -4.39 -7.99
N LEU A 49 9.18 -3.73 -8.03
CA LEU A 49 9.10 -2.30 -8.35
C LEU A 49 9.83 -1.42 -7.32
N LYS A 50 9.78 -1.79 -6.04
CA LYS A 50 10.51 -1.08 -4.98
C LYS A 50 12.02 -1.28 -5.12
N GLU A 51 12.45 -2.51 -5.38
CA GLU A 51 13.86 -2.83 -5.59
C GLU A 51 14.43 -2.08 -6.80
N GLN A 52 13.71 -2.07 -7.93
CA GLN A 52 14.08 -1.31 -9.12
C GLN A 52 14.21 0.18 -8.83
N PHE A 53 13.25 0.76 -8.09
CA PHE A 53 13.32 2.17 -7.70
C PHE A 53 14.51 2.46 -6.79
N ASN A 54 14.75 1.62 -5.77
CA ASN A 54 15.90 1.77 -4.86
C ASN A 54 17.23 1.69 -5.62
N LEU A 55 17.35 0.78 -6.59
CA LEU A 55 18.53 0.67 -7.43
C LEU A 55 18.72 1.91 -8.31
N ALA A 56 17.66 2.34 -9.01
CA ALA A 56 17.71 3.52 -9.87
C ALA A 56 18.04 4.80 -9.08
N GLN A 57 17.51 4.92 -7.85
CA GLN A 57 17.82 6.02 -6.96
C GLN A 57 19.30 6.03 -6.56
N ARG A 58 19.86 4.87 -6.16
CA ARG A 58 21.29 4.77 -5.84
C ARG A 58 22.16 5.15 -7.04
N ILE A 59 21.87 4.60 -8.21
CA ILE A 59 22.61 4.92 -9.45
C ILE A 59 22.53 6.43 -9.76
N ALA A 60 21.37 7.06 -9.60
CA ALA A 60 21.20 8.49 -9.84
C ALA A 60 21.92 9.36 -8.79
N LEU A 61 22.03 8.91 -7.55
CA LEU A 61 22.78 9.61 -6.49
C LEU A 61 24.29 9.46 -6.67
N ASP A 62 24.75 8.27 -7.04
CA ASP A 62 26.18 7.98 -7.23
C ASP A 62 26.70 8.57 -8.55
N ASN A 63 25.88 8.59 -9.60
CA ASN A 63 26.20 9.14 -10.91
C ASN A 63 25.01 9.94 -11.48
N PRO A 64 24.94 11.26 -11.21
CA PRO A 64 23.77 12.08 -11.52
C PRO A 64 23.70 12.52 -12.99
N THR A 65 23.65 11.55 -13.90
CA THR A 65 23.35 11.82 -15.32
C THR A 65 21.85 12.09 -15.50
N LEU A 66 21.50 12.86 -16.53
CA LEU A 66 20.11 13.13 -16.88
C LEU A 66 19.31 11.82 -17.08
N GLU A 67 19.91 10.82 -17.71
CA GLU A 67 19.30 9.52 -17.96
C GLU A 67 18.99 8.76 -16.65
N ASN A 68 19.94 8.73 -15.72
CA ASN A 68 19.76 8.06 -14.43
C ASN A 68 18.66 8.73 -13.61
N VAL A 69 18.64 10.07 -13.59
CA VAL A 69 17.61 10.86 -12.91
C VAL A 69 16.23 10.62 -13.53
N ILE A 70 16.11 10.64 -14.86
CA ILE A 70 14.85 10.35 -15.55
C ILE A 70 14.36 8.93 -15.22
N THR A 71 15.27 7.96 -15.16
CA THR A 71 14.92 6.57 -14.84
C THR A 71 14.34 6.44 -13.44
N ALA A 72 15.00 7.04 -12.44
CA ALA A 72 14.49 7.06 -11.07
C ALA A 72 13.14 7.80 -10.96
N GLN A 73 12.99 8.94 -11.64
CA GLN A 73 11.74 9.71 -11.66
C GLN A 73 10.58 8.95 -12.30
N ARG A 74 10.84 8.19 -13.38
CA ARG A 74 9.81 7.36 -14.03
C ARG A 74 9.30 6.27 -13.09
N LEU A 75 10.20 5.59 -12.38
CA LEU A 75 9.83 4.57 -11.40
C LEU A 75 9.06 5.18 -10.22
N GLN A 76 9.50 6.34 -9.72
CA GLN A 76 8.79 7.10 -8.68
C GLN A 76 7.36 7.44 -9.12
N LYS A 77 7.18 7.91 -10.36
CA LYS A 77 5.86 8.23 -10.91
C LYS A 77 4.94 7.01 -10.93
N GLN A 78 5.45 5.85 -11.35
CA GLN A 78 4.65 4.62 -11.38
C GLN A 78 4.20 4.18 -9.98
N ILE A 79 5.08 4.30 -8.98
CA ILE A 79 4.74 4.02 -7.58
C ILE A 79 3.63 4.97 -7.10
N MET A 80 3.78 6.27 -7.38
CA MET A 80 2.81 7.29 -6.99
C MET A 80 1.44 7.05 -7.65
N GLU A 81 1.39 6.72 -8.94
CA GLU A 81 0.14 6.42 -9.65
C GLU A 81 -0.59 5.21 -9.06
N LYS A 82 0.14 4.16 -8.68
CA LYS A 82 -0.43 2.97 -8.02
C LYS A 82 -0.96 3.32 -6.62
N ALA A 83 -0.19 4.07 -5.84
CA ALA A 83 -0.61 4.53 -4.52
C ALA A 83 -1.86 5.43 -4.60
N HIS A 84 -1.93 6.30 -5.60
CA HIS A 84 -3.09 7.16 -5.83
C HIS A 84 -4.34 6.33 -6.17
N LYS A 85 -4.24 5.35 -7.08
CA LYS A 85 -5.37 4.44 -7.38
C LYS A 85 -5.86 3.71 -6.14
N PHE A 86 -4.94 3.22 -5.31
CA PHE A 86 -5.27 2.58 -4.04
C PHE A 86 -6.03 3.53 -3.11
N ALA A 87 -5.51 4.74 -2.90
CA ALA A 87 -6.16 5.75 -2.06
C ALA A 87 -7.58 6.09 -2.54
N THR A 88 -7.76 6.26 -3.86
CA THR A 88 -9.07 6.56 -4.45
C THR A 88 -10.07 5.42 -4.25
N MET A 89 -9.67 4.16 -4.44
CA MET A 89 -10.55 3.02 -4.18
C MET A 89 -11.00 2.98 -2.71
N TRP A 90 -10.07 3.21 -1.79
CA TRP A 90 -10.40 3.27 -0.36
C TRP A 90 -11.33 4.42 0.00
N GLN A 91 -11.10 5.61 -0.56
CA GLN A 91 -11.96 6.76 -0.34
C GLN A 91 -13.39 6.50 -0.84
N GLN A 92 -13.54 5.85 -2.01
CA GLN A 92 -14.85 5.46 -2.54
C GLN A 92 -15.54 4.43 -1.65
N LEU A 93 -14.80 3.43 -1.17
CA LEU A 93 -15.34 2.41 -0.26
C LEU A 93 -15.82 3.04 1.06
N LEU A 94 -15.02 3.94 1.64
CA LEU A 94 -15.39 4.68 2.85
C LEU A 94 -16.66 5.51 2.63
N TYR A 95 -16.82 6.16 1.49
CA TYR A 95 -18.02 6.92 1.16
C TYR A 95 -19.28 6.05 1.13
N LEU A 96 -19.17 4.83 0.60
CA LEU A 96 -20.29 3.88 0.51
C LEU A 96 -20.65 3.23 1.86
N ILE A 97 -19.72 3.16 2.81
CA ILE A 97 -19.96 2.58 4.14
C ILE A 97 -20.60 3.61 5.07
N ILE A 98 -20.29 4.90 4.88
CA ILE A 98 -20.70 5.99 5.78
C ILE A 98 -22.07 6.58 5.40
N ASN A 99 -22.52 6.44 4.15
CA ASN A 99 -23.84 6.87 3.67
C ASN A 99 -24.80 5.69 3.54
#